data_AF-A0AAJ7EAD5-F1
#
_entry.id   AF-A0AAJ7EAD5-F1
#
_cell.length_a   1.000
_cell.length_b   1.000
_cell.length_c   1.000
_cell.angle_alpha   90.00
_cell.angle_beta   90.00
_cell.angle_gamma   90.00
#
_symmetry.space_group_name_H-M   'P 1'
#
loop_
_entity.id
_entity.type
_entity.pdbx_description
1 polymer ?
#
loop_
_entity_poly.entity_id
_entity_poly.type
_entity_poly.pdbx_seq_one_letter_code
_entity_poly.pdbx_strand_id
1 'polypeptide(L)'
;MNFMWTNGNLWVLDSGIVDTIDNPRCTCPPKVVVINVVLKKVTKTIKLTSTVEPMSQLQNIVVEYTITGPFIYISDASRGAIIVHEVSSNDGWSVLACDPAIGIQLALVKKGPLHNSLMLIRIHHRGVLELDTAMLKRKMCNSPLTVIGEKEKPVFLLGFDAHHLYLRHSECADVLSWDIQKPYSNLINIHSAGPQMVPTSVTSDPLKYSLLVLDTNYAETVLETKATYHKLTFIGQV
;
A
#
# COMPACT_ATOMS: atom_id res chain seq x y z
N MET A 1 -1.32 -3.19 -2.41
CA MET A 1 -2.38 -4.11 -1.95
C MET A 1 -3.69 -3.38 -2.13
N ASN A 2 -4.67 -3.97 -2.83
CA ASN A 2 -5.96 -3.33 -3.13
C ASN A 2 -7.00 -3.51 -2.01
N PHE A 3 -6.59 -4.05 -0.88
CA PHE A 3 -7.46 -4.24 0.27
C PHE A 3 -6.69 -3.99 1.56
N MET A 4 -7.42 -3.63 2.61
CA MET A 4 -6.85 -3.43 3.94
C MET A 4 -7.87 -3.86 4.98
N TRP A 5 -7.42 -4.59 6.01
CA TRP A 5 -8.26 -4.98 7.13
C TRP A 5 -7.88 -4.21 8.39
N THR A 6 -8.86 -3.61 9.04
CA THR A 6 -8.67 -2.80 10.25
C THR A 6 -10.01 -2.56 10.94
N ASN A 7 -10.00 -2.53 12.28
CA ASN A 7 -11.19 -2.32 13.11
C ASN A 7 -12.40 -3.19 12.72
N GLY A 8 -12.17 -4.46 12.37
CA GLY A 8 -13.22 -5.41 11.97
C GLY A 8 -13.83 -5.19 10.58
N ASN A 9 -13.32 -4.23 9.80
CA ASN A 9 -13.76 -3.93 8.44
C ASN A 9 -12.67 -4.31 7.43
N LEU A 10 -13.10 -4.96 6.35
CA LEU A 10 -12.30 -5.17 5.15
C LEU A 10 -12.66 -4.07 4.15
N TRP A 11 -11.67 -3.24 3.84
CA TRP A 11 -11.74 -2.19 2.84
C TRP A 11 -11.20 -2.75 1.54
N VAL A 12 -11.97 -2.67 0.46
CA VAL A 12 -11.58 -3.19 -0.85
C VAL A 12 -11.65 -2.05 -1.87
N LEU A 13 -10.53 -1.75 -2.50
CA LEU A 13 -10.43 -0.87 -3.65
C LEU A 13 -10.75 -1.69 -4.90
N ASP A 14 -11.87 -1.39 -5.51
CA ASP A 14 -12.26 -1.91 -6.82
C ASP A 14 -11.95 -0.84 -7.86
N SER A 15 -10.93 -1.09 -8.69
CA SER A 15 -10.54 -0.20 -9.78
C SER A 15 -11.52 -0.25 -10.96
N GLY A 16 -12.36 -1.29 -11.04
CA GLY A 16 -13.22 -1.57 -12.17
C GLY A 16 -12.50 -2.06 -13.43
N ILE A 17 -11.18 -2.29 -13.35
CA ILE A 17 -10.35 -2.75 -14.47
C ILE A 17 -10.18 -4.27 -14.38
N VAL A 18 -10.43 -4.97 -15.49
CA VAL A 18 -10.18 -6.41 -15.65
C VAL A 18 -9.20 -6.65 -16.79
N ASP A 19 -8.71 -7.89 -16.92
CA ASP A 19 -7.77 -8.33 -17.97
C ASP A 19 -6.48 -7.48 -18.01
N THR A 20 -5.95 -7.17 -16.82
CA THR A 20 -4.86 -6.20 -16.62
C THR A 20 -3.52 -6.58 -17.25
N ILE A 21 -3.34 -7.83 -17.69
CA ILE A 21 -2.08 -8.31 -18.29
C ILE A 21 -2.07 -8.07 -19.81
N ASP A 22 -3.16 -8.41 -20.50
CA ASP A 22 -3.19 -8.40 -21.97
C ASP A 22 -3.89 -7.17 -22.53
N ASN A 23 -5.15 -6.94 -22.16
CA ASN A 23 -5.99 -5.88 -22.70
C ASN A 23 -6.87 -5.28 -21.58
N PRO A 24 -6.31 -4.38 -20.76
CA PRO A 24 -7.01 -3.83 -19.61
C PRO A 24 -8.27 -3.10 -20.07
N ARG A 25 -9.42 -3.53 -19.55
CA ARG A 25 -10.72 -2.93 -19.86
C ARG A 25 -11.42 -2.44 -18.61
N CYS A 26 -11.96 -1.22 -18.68
CA CYS A 26 -12.80 -0.66 -17.64
C CYS A 26 -14.23 -1.18 -17.79
N THR A 27 -14.72 -1.88 -16.77
CA THR A 27 -16.06 -2.51 -16.75
C THR A 27 -17.03 -1.80 -15.83
N CYS A 28 -16.52 -1.07 -14.83
CA CYS A 28 -17.34 -0.24 -13.96
C CYS A 28 -16.52 0.93 -13.40
N PRO A 29 -17.18 1.99 -12.88
CA PRO A 29 -16.46 3.08 -12.23
C PRO A 29 -15.77 2.61 -10.94
N PRO A 30 -14.60 3.20 -10.60
CA PRO A 30 -13.85 2.82 -9.42
C PRO A 30 -14.60 3.18 -8.13
N LYS A 31 -14.47 2.30 -7.13
CA LYS A 31 -15.17 2.41 -5.85
C LYS A 31 -14.40 1.74 -4.73
N VAL A 32 -14.68 2.17 -3.50
CA VAL A 32 -14.27 1.44 -2.29
C VAL A 32 -15.48 0.74 -1.70
N VAL A 33 -15.36 -0.56 -1.46
CA VAL A 33 -16.37 -1.37 -0.78
C VAL A 33 -15.89 -1.68 0.64
N VAL A 34 -16.75 -1.44 1.62
CA VAL A 34 -16.47 -1.72 3.02
C VAL A 34 -17.32 -2.91 3.45
N ILE A 35 -16.65 -3.97 3.87
CA ILE A 35 -17.28 -5.20 4.33
C ILE A 35 -17.01 -5.34 5.82
N ASN A 36 -18.06 -5.36 6.63
CA ASN A 36 -17.90 -5.71 8.03
C ASN A 36 -17.76 -7.24 8.14
N VAL A 37 -16.60 -7.70 8.63
CA VAL A 37 -16.25 -9.12 8.62
C VAL A 37 -17.08 -9.91 9.63
N VAL A 38 -17.45 -9.28 10.76
CA VAL A 38 -18.29 -9.89 11.80
C VAL A 38 -19.72 -10.08 11.30
N LEU A 39 -20.29 -9.04 10.71
CA LEU A 39 -21.66 -9.05 10.17
C LEU A 39 -21.76 -9.76 8.81
N LYS A 40 -20.62 -10.05 8.16
CA LYS A 40 -20.52 -10.63 6.81
C LYS A 40 -21.34 -9.86 5.77
N LYS A 41 -21.33 -8.54 5.86
CA LYS A 41 -22.16 -7.66 5.02
C LYS A 41 -21.36 -6.48 4.52
N VAL A 42 -21.67 -6.05 3.29
CA VAL A 42 -21.26 -4.74 2.79
C VAL A 42 -21.98 -3.68 3.60
N THR A 43 -21.24 -2.84 4.30
CA THR A 43 -21.78 -1.75 5.13
C THR A 43 -21.71 -0.40 4.43
N LYS A 44 -20.81 -0.25 3.45
CA LYS A 44 -20.68 1.00 2.69
C LYS A 44 -20.09 0.77 1.30
N THR A 45 -20.48 1.61 0.36
CA THR A 45 -19.85 1.74 -0.96
C THR A 45 -19.58 3.20 -1.23
N ILE A 46 -18.31 3.54 -1.49
CA ILE A 46 -17.83 4.89 -1.73
C ILE A 46 -17.46 5.00 -3.20
N LYS A 47 -18.11 5.90 -3.93
CA LYS A 47 -17.82 6.14 -5.34
C LYS A 47 -16.63 7.09 -5.45
N LEU A 48 -15.66 6.78 -6.32
CA LEU A 48 -14.47 7.61 -6.53
C LEU A 48 -14.56 8.47 -7.79
N THR A 49 -15.71 8.47 -8.47
CA THR A 49 -15.90 9.10 -9.79
C THR A 49 -15.60 10.59 -9.84
N SER A 50 -15.69 11.31 -8.70
CA SER A 50 -15.42 12.74 -8.63
C SER A 50 -13.93 13.08 -8.40
N THR A 51 -13.09 12.10 -8.09
CA THR A 51 -11.67 12.30 -7.74
C THR A 51 -10.70 11.62 -8.70
N VAL A 52 -11.21 10.75 -9.59
CA VAL A 52 -10.45 10.05 -10.63
C VAL A 52 -10.60 10.75 -11.98
N GLU A 53 -9.61 10.55 -12.85
CA GLU A 53 -9.60 10.98 -14.24
C GLU A 53 -9.61 9.75 -15.17
N PRO A 54 -9.91 9.91 -16.47
CA PRO A 54 -9.99 8.78 -17.41
C PRO A 54 -8.74 7.88 -17.46
N MET A 55 -7.56 8.45 -17.20
CA MET A 55 -6.28 7.72 -17.20
C MET A 55 -5.82 7.30 -15.80
N SER A 56 -6.63 7.49 -14.76
CA SER A 56 -6.26 7.14 -13.38
C SER A 56 -5.94 5.65 -13.23
N GLN A 57 -4.85 5.36 -12.51
CA GLN A 57 -4.38 4.01 -12.26
C GLN A 57 -4.31 3.75 -10.75
N LEU A 58 -5.41 3.24 -10.19
CA LEU A 58 -5.56 3.00 -8.75
C LEU A 58 -4.97 1.64 -8.34
N GLN A 59 -4.05 1.60 -7.38
CA GLN A 59 -3.28 0.38 -7.06
C GLN A 59 -3.08 0.08 -5.56
N ASN A 60 -3.36 1.03 -4.68
CA ASN A 60 -3.14 0.84 -3.25
C ASN A 60 -4.15 1.64 -2.44
N ILE A 61 -4.58 1.09 -1.32
CA ILE A 61 -5.48 1.73 -0.37
C ILE A 61 -4.93 1.56 1.04
N VAL A 62 -4.89 2.66 1.79
CA VAL A 62 -4.68 2.63 3.25
C VAL A 62 -5.75 3.46 3.95
N VAL A 63 -6.07 3.07 5.19
CA VAL A 63 -7.12 3.73 5.99
C VAL A 63 -6.56 4.18 7.33
N GLU A 64 -6.72 5.46 7.63
CA GLU A 64 -6.41 6.03 8.93
C GLU A 64 -7.70 6.24 9.72
N TYR A 65 -7.76 5.70 10.94
CA TYR A 65 -8.85 6.02 11.86
C TYR A 65 -8.44 7.20 12.73
N THR A 66 -9.18 8.30 12.59
CA THR A 66 -9.04 9.51 13.41
C THR A 66 -10.23 9.65 14.35
N ILE A 67 -10.17 10.67 15.22
CA ILE A 67 -11.27 10.98 16.15
C ILE A 67 -12.55 11.39 15.38
N THR A 68 -12.44 12.02 14.21
CA THR A 68 -13.60 12.44 13.39
C THR A 68 -14.11 11.33 12.47
N GLY A 69 -13.38 10.21 12.38
CA GLY A 69 -13.73 9.05 11.58
C GLY A 69 -12.60 8.59 10.65
N PRO A 70 -12.91 7.65 9.74
CA PRO A 70 -11.91 7.09 8.84
C PRO A 70 -11.60 8.05 7.69
N PHE A 71 -10.31 8.17 7.39
CA PHE A 71 -9.78 8.75 6.17
C PHE A 71 -9.18 7.64 5.31
N ILE A 72 -9.45 7.69 4.01
CA ILE A 72 -8.91 6.76 3.03
C ILE A 72 -7.87 7.50 2.20
N TYR A 73 -6.74 6.84 1.95
CA TYR A 73 -5.72 7.28 1.02
C TYR A 73 -5.58 6.24 -0.08
N ILE A 74 -5.74 6.65 -1.33
CA ILE A 74 -5.60 5.79 -2.51
C ILE A 74 -4.53 6.37 -3.42
N SER A 75 -3.61 5.54 -3.88
CA SER A 75 -2.62 5.96 -4.87
C SER A 75 -3.21 5.96 -6.27
N ASP A 76 -2.89 7.01 -7.02
CA ASP A 76 -3.18 7.14 -8.45
C ASP A 76 -1.85 7.29 -9.20
N ALA A 77 -1.32 6.15 -9.69
CA ALA A 77 0.05 6.05 -10.15
C ALA A 77 0.33 6.85 -11.43
N SER A 78 -0.59 6.83 -12.38
CA SER A 78 -0.48 7.54 -13.66
C SER A 78 -0.51 9.07 -13.50
N ARG A 79 -1.07 9.56 -12.40
CA ARG A 79 -1.11 10.99 -12.06
C ARG A 79 -0.07 11.39 -11.02
N GLY A 80 0.61 10.43 -10.40
CA GLY A 80 1.50 10.70 -9.26
C GLY A 80 0.76 11.31 -8.08
N ALA A 81 -0.52 10.98 -7.92
CA ALA A 81 -1.43 11.64 -6.99
C ALA A 81 -1.88 10.70 -5.86
N ILE A 82 -2.31 11.32 -4.75
CA ILE A 82 -3.00 10.66 -3.65
C ILE A 82 -4.43 11.18 -3.60
N ILE A 83 -5.38 10.28 -3.77
CA ILE A 83 -6.79 10.54 -3.52
C ILE A 83 -7.01 10.39 -2.01
N VAL A 84 -7.55 11.44 -1.40
CA VAL A 84 -7.92 11.47 0.03
C VAL A 84 -9.44 11.51 0.10
N HIS A 85 -10.03 10.67 0.95
CA HIS A 85 -11.48 10.64 1.16
C HIS A 85 -11.82 10.60 2.65
N GLU A 86 -12.57 11.59 3.13
CA GLU A 86 -13.13 11.60 4.48
C GLU A 86 -14.45 10.83 4.48
N VAL A 87 -14.48 9.69 5.15
CA VAL A 87 -15.62 8.76 5.06
C VAL A 87 -16.85 9.32 5.78
N SER A 88 -16.67 10.08 6.85
CA SER A 88 -17.76 10.64 7.67
C SER A 88 -18.56 11.70 6.92
N SER A 89 -17.87 12.65 6.28
CA SER A 89 -18.47 13.75 5.50
C SER A 89 -18.77 13.36 4.05
N ASN A 90 -18.20 12.24 3.58
CA ASN A 90 -18.23 11.81 2.18
C ASN A 90 -17.61 12.85 1.22
N ASP A 91 -16.63 13.61 1.69
CA ASP A 91 -15.83 14.53 0.88
C ASP A 91 -14.55 13.86 0.41
N GLY A 92 -14.16 14.11 -0.84
CA GLY A 92 -12.99 13.52 -1.45
C GLY A 92 -12.27 14.49 -2.37
N TRP A 93 -10.95 14.45 -2.37
CA TRP A 93 -10.09 15.30 -3.20
C TRP A 93 -8.83 14.55 -3.62
N SER A 94 -8.12 15.10 -4.60
CA SER A 94 -6.85 14.58 -5.10
C SER A 94 -5.74 15.56 -4.81
N VAL A 95 -4.59 15.04 -4.42
CA VAL A 95 -3.39 15.81 -4.09
C VAL A 95 -2.23 15.27 -4.92
N LEU A 96 -1.58 16.12 -5.72
CA LEU A 96 -0.37 15.74 -6.45
C LEU A 96 0.77 15.54 -5.45
N ALA A 97 1.38 14.35 -5.46
CA ALA A 97 2.36 13.95 -4.46
C ALA A 97 3.73 13.66 -5.06
N CYS A 98 3.82 13.32 -6.35
CA CYS A 98 5.07 13.02 -7.04
C CYS A 98 4.84 13.03 -8.56
N ASP A 99 5.89 12.81 -9.34
CA ASP A 99 5.74 12.54 -10.77
C ASP A 99 5.02 11.21 -11.01
N PRO A 100 4.29 11.08 -12.14
CA PRO A 100 3.73 9.81 -12.58
C PRO A 100 4.72 8.65 -12.53
N ALA A 101 4.23 7.48 -12.15
CA ALA A 101 5.01 6.25 -12.08
C ALA A 101 4.17 5.06 -12.56
N ILE A 102 4.84 3.95 -12.89
CA ILE A 102 4.13 2.70 -13.26
C ILE A 102 3.35 2.09 -12.09
N GLY A 103 3.74 2.44 -10.86
CA GLY A 103 3.01 2.07 -9.69
C GLY A 103 3.47 2.76 -8.43
N ILE A 104 2.52 2.93 -7.50
CA ILE A 104 2.70 3.65 -6.25
C ILE A 104 2.11 2.82 -5.11
N GLN A 105 2.97 2.40 -4.19
CA GLN A 105 2.60 1.65 -2.99
C GLN A 105 2.60 2.58 -1.78
N LEU A 106 1.61 2.41 -0.91
CA LEU A 106 1.40 3.26 0.27
C LEU A 106 1.52 2.43 1.55
N ALA A 107 2.09 3.05 2.58
CA ALA A 107 2.09 2.57 3.94
C ALA A 107 1.75 3.70 4.92
N LEU A 108 0.91 3.41 5.90
CA LEU A 108 0.54 4.37 6.95
C LEU A 108 1.32 4.02 8.22
N VAL A 109 2.16 4.96 8.67
CA VAL A 109 3.01 4.77 9.86
C VAL A 109 2.78 5.86 10.90
N LYS A 110 3.01 5.53 12.16
CA LYS A 110 2.93 6.42 13.32
C LYS A 110 4.33 6.94 13.66
N LYS A 111 4.56 8.24 13.41
CA LYS A 111 5.80 8.95 13.78
C LYS A 111 5.77 9.47 15.22
N GLY A 112 4.58 9.63 15.78
CA GLY A 112 4.37 10.04 17.16
C GLY A 112 2.92 9.84 17.59
N PRO A 113 2.55 10.21 18.83
CA PRO A 113 1.21 9.96 19.38
C PRO A 113 0.05 10.53 18.54
N LEU A 114 0.28 11.63 17.84
CA LEU A 114 -0.71 12.34 17.02
C LEU A 114 -0.21 12.63 15.60
N HIS A 115 0.92 12.04 15.21
CA HIS A 115 1.57 12.31 13.92
C HIS A 115 1.66 11.01 13.13
N ASN A 116 0.83 10.93 12.10
CA ASN A 116 0.85 9.84 11.14
C ASN A 116 1.40 10.34 9.81
N SER A 117 2.27 9.56 9.20
CA SER A 117 2.84 9.84 7.89
C SER A 117 2.43 8.74 6.91
N LEU A 118 2.21 9.15 5.67
CA LEU A 118 2.05 8.26 4.54
C LEU A 118 3.41 8.09 3.86
N MET A 119 3.93 6.88 3.90
CA MET A 119 5.13 6.48 3.18
C MET A 119 4.74 6.01 1.79
N LEU A 120 5.41 6.55 0.78
CA LEU A 120 5.07 6.36 -0.62
C LEU A 120 6.29 5.82 -1.39
N ILE A 121 6.09 4.66 -2.00
CA ILE A 121 7.13 3.96 -2.78
C ILE A 121 6.68 3.91 -4.23
N ARG A 122 7.48 4.54 -5.10
CA ARG A 122 7.30 4.47 -6.55
C ARG A 122 8.08 3.28 -7.10
N ILE A 123 7.38 2.37 -7.77
CA ILE A 123 7.98 1.13 -8.30
C ILE A 123 9.11 1.47 -9.30
N HIS A 124 10.28 0.86 -9.13
CA HIS A 124 11.53 1.11 -9.87
C HIS A 124 12.20 2.48 -9.67
N HIS A 125 11.67 3.35 -8.80
CA HIS A 125 12.36 4.57 -8.41
C HIS A 125 13.11 4.38 -7.09
N ARG A 126 14.16 5.18 -6.90
CA ARG A 126 14.92 5.23 -5.65
C ARG A 126 14.26 6.18 -4.66
N GLY A 127 14.47 5.90 -3.38
CA GLY A 127 13.96 6.68 -2.27
C GLY A 127 12.48 6.40 -1.95
N VAL A 128 12.16 6.55 -0.67
CA VAL A 128 10.81 6.51 -0.12
C VAL A 128 10.39 7.95 0.16
N LEU A 129 9.22 8.35 -0.34
CA LEU A 129 8.66 9.68 -0.10
C LEU A 129 7.82 9.67 1.18
N GLU A 130 8.02 10.64 2.06
CA GLU A 130 7.20 10.82 3.26
C GLU A 130 6.24 12.01 3.10
N LEU A 131 4.96 11.77 3.36
CA LEU A 131 3.90 12.79 3.33
C LEU A 131 3.21 12.87 4.70
N ASP A 132 3.07 14.08 5.26
CA ASP A 132 2.29 14.29 6.47
C ASP A 132 0.79 14.17 6.18
N THR A 133 0.13 13.20 6.83
CA THR A 133 -1.32 13.00 6.67
C THR A 133 -2.13 14.23 7.07
N ALA A 134 -1.67 15.05 8.02
CA ALA A 134 -2.34 16.27 8.44
C ALA A 134 -2.40 17.32 7.32
N MET A 135 -1.37 17.38 6.48
CA MET A 135 -1.35 18.25 5.29
C MET A 135 -2.29 17.72 4.21
N LEU A 136 -2.24 16.41 3.94
CA LEU A 136 -3.14 15.76 2.98
C LEU A 136 -4.61 15.97 3.36
N LYS A 137 -4.94 15.84 4.66
CA LYS A 137 -6.27 16.09 5.24
C LYS A 137 -6.76 17.54 5.05
N ARG A 138 -5.84 18.50 4.94
CA ARG A 138 -6.14 19.93 4.69
C ARG A 138 -6.09 20.30 3.20
N LYS A 139 -6.06 19.32 2.30
CA LYS A 139 -5.97 19.52 0.84
C LYS A 139 -4.68 20.22 0.41
N MET A 140 -3.62 20.15 1.22
CA MET A 140 -2.33 20.79 0.95
C MET A 140 -1.27 19.76 0.59
N CYS A 141 -0.40 20.12 -0.36
CA CYS A 141 0.86 19.45 -0.61
C CYS A 141 1.92 20.50 -0.93
N ASN A 142 2.49 21.05 0.15
CA ASN A 142 3.51 22.08 0.04
C ASN A 142 4.86 21.34 0.12
N SER A 143 5.49 21.09 -1.03
CA SER A 143 6.82 20.50 -1.15
C SER A 143 7.88 21.43 -0.54
N PRO A 144 8.96 20.94 0.10
CA PRO A 144 9.73 19.77 -0.31
C PRO A 144 9.27 18.45 0.31
N LEU A 145 9.03 17.44 -0.53
CA LEU A 145 8.86 16.05 -0.12
C LEU A 145 10.14 15.57 0.57
N THR A 146 10.01 14.93 1.73
CA THR A 146 11.17 14.28 2.35
C THR A 146 11.43 12.97 1.59
N VAL A 147 12.60 12.87 0.96
CA VAL A 147 13.06 11.65 0.28
C VAL A 147 14.02 10.92 1.20
N ILE A 148 13.65 9.71 1.60
CA ILE A 148 14.44 8.86 2.50
C ILE A 148 15.11 7.77 1.69
N GLY A 149 16.42 7.56 1.87
CA GLY A 149 17.16 6.50 1.16
C GLY A 149 17.33 6.76 -0.33
N GLU A 150 17.43 8.01 -0.77
CA GLU A 150 17.54 8.41 -2.19
C GLU A 150 18.71 7.74 -2.94
N LYS A 151 19.82 7.45 -2.24
CA LYS A 151 21.00 6.80 -2.80
C LYS A 151 20.92 5.27 -2.82
N GLU A 152 19.91 4.70 -2.18
CA GLU A 152 19.75 3.27 -2.02
C GLU A 152 19.04 2.64 -3.22
N LYS A 153 19.10 1.30 -3.30
CA LYS A 153 18.44 0.54 -4.36
C LYS A 153 16.91 0.71 -4.29
N PRO A 154 16.20 0.68 -5.45
CA PRO A 154 14.75 0.63 -5.46
C PRO A 154 14.21 -0.54 -4.64
N VAL A 155 13.07 -0.30 -3.99
CA VAL A 155 12.39 -1.26 -3.12
C VAL A 155 10.94 -1.43 -3.52
N PHE A 156 10.37 -2.56 -3.14
CA PHE A 156 8.95 -2.85 -3.14
C PHE A 156 8.45 -2.92 -1.70
N LEU A 157 7.29 -2.32 -1.44
CA LEU A 157 6.56 -2.50 -0.20
C LEU A 157 5.86 -3.87 -0.23
N LEU A 158 6.13 -4.70 0.77
CA LEU A 158 5.43 -5.97 0.99
C LEU A 158 4.32 -5.81 2.03
N GLY A 159 4.50 -4.91 3.00
CA GLY A 159 3.55 -4.65 4.06
C GLY A 159 4.06 -3.58 5.01
N PHE A 160 3.24 -3.26 6.00
CA PHE A 160 3.61 -2.31 7.04
C PHE A 160 2.83 -2.58 8.33
N ASP A 161 3.34 -2.06 9.43
CA ASP A 161 2.60 -1.88 10.67
C ASP A 161 2.71 -0.41 11.14
N ALA A 162 2.40 -0.14 12.41
CA ALA A 162 2.47 1.21 12.96
C ALA A 162 3.87 1.84 12.91
N HIS A 163 4.95 1.07 12.96
CA HIS A 163 6.33 1.58 13.06
C HIS A 163 7.29 0.95 12.06
N HIS A 164 6.91 -0.14 11.40
CA HIS A 164 7.75 -0.85 10.46
C HIS A 164 7.21 -0.81 9.04
N LEU A 165 8.13 -0.68 8.09
CA LEU A 165 7.90 -1.06 6.70
C LEU A 165 8.58 -2.40 6.43
N TYR A 166 7.86 -3.30 5.76
CA TYR A 166 8.43 -4.55 5.26
C TYR A 166 8.69 -4.39 3.77
N LEU A 167 9.96 -4.41 3.40
CA LEU A 167 10.47 -4.06 2.10
C LEU A 167 11.18 -5.23 1.45
N ARG A 168 11.32 -5.18 0.13
CA ARG A 168 12.20 -6.06 -0.63
C ARG A 168 12.90 -5.26 -1.71
N HIS A 169 14.20 -5.46 -1.90
CA HIS A 169 14.90 -4.89 -3.05
C HIS A 169 14.42 -5.54 -4.35
N SER A 170 14.39 -4.78 -5.43
CA SER A 170 13.93 -5.29 -6.74
C SER A 170 14.66 -6.53 -7.23
N GLU A 171 15.92 -6.70 -6.85
CA GLU A 171 16.84 -7.74 -7.32
C GLU A 171 16.91 -8.96 -6.40
N CYS A 172 16.36 -8.88 -5.17
CA CYS A 172 16.53 -9.93 -4.15
C CYS A 172 15.17 -10.47 -3.68
N ALA A 173 15.16 -11.69 -3.15
CA ALA A 173 13.97 -12.37 -2.59
C ALA A 173 13.90 -12.28 -1.05
N ASP A 174 14.64 -11.36 -0.44
CA ASP A 174 14.67 -11.14 1.01
C ASP A 174 13.60 -10.14 1.44
N VAL A 175 13.05 -10.38 2.63
CA VAL A 175 12.16 -9.46 3.34
C VAL A 175 13.00 -8.70 4.36
N LEU A 176 13.03 -7.38 4.18
CA LEU A 176 13.72 -6.45 5.04
C LEU A 176 12.70 -5.73 5.91
N SER A 177 12.94 -5.65 7.22
CA SER A 177 12.21 -4.79 8.14
C SER A 177 12.96 -3.48 8.32
N TRP A 178 12.25 -2.37 8.18
CA TRP A 178 12.74 -1.05 8.52
C TRP A 178 11.86 -0.39 9.59
N ASP A 179 12.44 -0.16 10.76
CA ASP A 179 11.86 0.69 11.81
C ASP A 179 11.99 2.17 11.42
N ILE A 180 10.87 2.84 11.19
CA ILE A 180 10.79 4.24 10.75
C ILE A 180 11.33 5.26 11.77
N GLN A 181 11.59 4.82 13.01
CA GLN A 181 12.27 5.62 14.04
C GLN A 181 13.80 5.55 13.91
N LYS A 182 14.32 4.60 13.15
CA LYS A 182 15.75 4.41 12.91
C LYS A 182 16.14 4.91 11.51
N PRO A 183 17.42 5.28 11.29
CA PRO A 183 17.91 5.62 9.96
C PRO A 183 17.62 4.52 8.95
N TYR A 184 17.32 4.88 7.70
CA TYR A 184 16.99 3.93 6.63
C TYR A 184 18.07 2.87 6.38
N SER A 185 19.34 3.17 6.68
CA SER A 185 20.42 2.19 6.59
C SER A 185 20.29 1.02 7.56
N ASN A 186 19.40 1.09 8.55
CA ASN A 186 19.11 0.02 9.50
C ASN A 186 18.00 -0.89 8.97
N LEU A 187 18.32 -1.65 7.92
CA LEU A 187 17.45 -2.69 7.35
C LEU A 187 17.82 -4.05 7.92
N ILE A 188 16.86 -4.73 8.52
CA ILE A 188 17.05 -6.06 9.12
C ILE A 188 16.43 -7.10 8.21
N ASN A 189 17.19 -8.10 7.74
CA ASN A 189 16.60 -9.24 7.04
C ASN A 189 15.86 -10.13 8.04
N ILE A 190 14.57 -10.36 7.78
CA ILE A 190 13.67 -11.14 8.65
C ILE A 190 13.15 -12.42 7.99
N HIS A 191 13.31 -12.57 6.67
CA HIS A 191 12.90 -13.77 5.92
C HIS A 191 13.56 -13.82 4.55
N SER A 192 13.90 -15.03 4.11
CA SER A 192 14.41 -15.30 2.76
C SER A 192 13.62 -16.43 2.13
N ALA A 193 12.94 -16.16 1.00
CA ALA A 193 12.08 -17.15 0.34
C ALA A 193 12.86 -18.25 -0.42
N GLY A 194 14.17 -18.05 -0.64
CA GLY A 194 15.00 -18.91 -1.47
C GLY A 194 14.94 -18.53 -2.96
N PRO A 195 15.57 -19.31 -3.85
CA PRO A 195 15.80 -18.90 -5.23
C PRO A 195 14.58 -18.99 -6.16
N GLN A 196 13.55 -19.76 -5.80
CA GLN A 196 12.41 -20.07 -6.68
C GLN A 196 11.12 -19.33 -6.32
N MET A 197 11.12 -18.55 -5.24
CA MET A 197 9.94 -17.86 -4.76
C MET A 197 10.26 -16.42 -4.42
N VAL A 198 9.27 -15.56 -4.59
CA VAL A 198 9.37 -14.14 -4.33
C VAL A 198 8.34 -13.75 -3.28
N PRO A 199 8.75 -13.09 -2.18
CA PRO A 199 7.80 -12.49 -1.24
C PRO A 199 6.97 -11.41 -1.94
N THR A 200 5.65 -11.49 -1.78
CA THR A 200 4.69 -10.55 -2.40
C THR A 200 3.87 -9.77 -1.40
N SER A 201 3.70 -10.31 -0.18
CA SER A 201 3.05 -9.58 0.90
C SER A 201 3.55 -10.03 2.26
N VAL A 202 3.55 -9.08 3.18
CA VAL A 202 3.76 -9.28 4.61
C VAL A 202 2.61 -8.62 5.33
N THR A 203 2.03 -9.29 6.32
CA THR A 203 1.03 -8.68 7.18
C THR A 203 1.28 -9.10 8.63
N SER A 204 1.05 -8.18 9.56
CA SER A 204 1.06 -8.49 10.97
C SER A 204 -0.28 -9.11 11.36
N ASP A 205 -0.25 -10.19 12.13
CA ASP A 205 -1.44 -10.71 12.78
C ASP A 205 -1.71 -9.84 14.02
N PRO A 206 -2.81 -9.08 14.13
CA PRO A 206 -3.05 -8.26 15.30
C PRO A 206 -3.43 -9.07 16.54
N LEU A 207 -3.69 -10.39 16.41
CA LEU A 207 -3.98 -11.28 17.52
C LEU A 207 -2.76 -12.08 17.97
N LYS A 208 -1.68 -12.09 17.19
CA LYS A 208 -0.47 -12.87 17.48
C LYS A 208 0.77 -12.01 17.30
N TYR A 209 1.79 -12.21 18.12
CA TYR A 209 3.07 -11.50 17.99
C TYR A 209 3.92 -12.06 16.82
N SER A 210 3.31 -12.19 15.64
CA SER A 210 3.87 -12.86 14.46
C SER A 210 3.52 -12.12 13.19
N LEU A 211 4.44 -12.15 12.22
CA LEU A 211 4.21 -11.72 10.85
C LEU A 211 3.91 -12.93 9.98
N LEU A 212 3.01 -12.73 9.02
CA LEU A 212 2.70 -13.69 7.97
C LEU A 212 3.31 -13.19 6.66
N VAL A 213 4.15 -14.01 6.05
CA VAL A 213 4.80 -13.74 4.76
C VAL A 213 4.20 -14.66 3.70
N LEU A 214 3.80 -14.08 2.56
CA LEU A 214 3.35 -14.82 1.38
C LEU A 214 4.42 -14.79 0.29
N ASP A 215 4.98 -15.97 0.01
CA ASP A 215 5.90 -16.20 -1.10
C ASP A 215 5.17 -16.85 -2.28
N THR A 216 5.53 -16.48 -3.50
CA THR A 216 4.98 -17.09 -4.72
C THR A 216 5.98 -17.09 -5.88
N ASN A 217 5.83 -18.05 -6.79
CA ASN A 217 6.54 -18.12 -8.07
C ASN A 217 5.69 -17.59 -9.25
N TYR A 218 4.65 -16.79 -8.98
CA TYR A 218 3.72 -16.32 -10.00
C TYR A 218 4.41 -15.60 -11.18
N ALA A 219 5.47 -14.84 -10.91
CA ALA A 219 6.25 -14.16 -11.96
C ALA A 219 6.83 -15.15 -12.99
N GLU A 220 7.33 -16.32 -12.55
CA GLU A 220 7.78 -17.38 -13.46
C GLU A 220 6.60 -18.06 -14.17
N THR A 221 5.45 -18.21 -13.50
CA THR A 221 4.26 -18.84 -14.10
C THR A 221 3.79 -18.05 -15.32
N VAL A 222 3.72 -16.72 -15.20
CA VAL A 222 3.28 -15.82 -16.29
C VAL A 222 4.21 -15.90 -17.50
N LEU A 223 5.50 -16.15 -17.29
CA LEU A 223 6.51 -16.19 -18.35
C LEU A 223 6.74 -17.59 -18.95
N GLU A 224 6.64 -18.64 -18.14
CA GLU A 224 7.15 -19.98 -18.48
C GLU A 224 6.10 -21.10 -18.39
N THR A 225 4.81 -20.80 -18.16
CA THR A 225 3.72 -21.80 -18.07
C THR A 225 3.94 -22.89 -17.00
N LYS A 226 4.70 -22.59 -15.95
CA LYS A 226 4.88 -23.48 -14.79
C LYS A 226 3.65 -23.45 -13.87
N ALA A 227 3.51 -24.45 -13.01
CA ALA A 227 2.50 -24.42 -11.94
C ALA A 227 2.79 -23.28 -10.95
N THR A 228 1.74 -22.58 -10.50
CA THR A 228 1.85 -21.57 -9.45
C THR A 228 1.82 -22.23 -8.08
N TYR A 229 2.79 -21.86 -7.25
CA TYR A 229 2.91 -22.24 -5.86
C TYR A 229 2.81 -20.99 -4.97
N HIS A 230 2.24 -21.21 -3.79
CA HIS A 230 2.15 -20.22 -2.72
C HIS A 230 2.64 -20.86 -1.43
N LYS A 231 3.49 -20.14 -0.69
CA LYS A 231 3.94 -20.54 0.64
C LYS A 231 3.62 -19.45 1.63
N LEU A 232 2.99 -19.85 2.74
CA LEU A 232 2.75 -18.98 3.89
C LEU A 232 3.77 -19.33 4.98
N THR A 233 4.51 -18.33 5.44
CA THR A 233 5.51 -18.47 6.50
C THR A 233 5.14 -17.57 7.67
N PHE A 234 5.17 -18.12 8.90
CA PHE A 234 5.01 -17.34 10.13
C PHE A 234 6.38 -17.06 10.73
N ILE A 235 6.67 -15.80 11.01
CA ILE A 235 7.90 -15.36 11.67
C ILE A 235 7.55 -14.55 12.92
N GLY A 236 8.41 -14.57 13.94
CA GLY A 236 8.23 -13.70 15.11
C GLY A 236 8.30 -12.22 14.71
N GLN A 237 7.52 -11.36 15.37
CA GLN A 237 7.68 -9.91 15.21
C GLN A 237 9.05 -9.46 15.76
N VAL A 238 9.67 -8.51 15.07
CA VAL A 238 11.00 -7.95 15.36
C VAL A 238 10.86 -6.58 16.01
#